data_AF-A0A0C2GT46-F1
#
_entry.id   AF-A0A0C2GT46-F1
#
_cell.length_a   1.000
_cell.length_b   1.000
_cell.length_c   1.000
_cell.angle_alpha   90.00
_cell.angle_beta   90.00
_cell.angle_gamma   90.00
#
_symmetry.space_group_name_H-M   'P 1'
#
loop_
_entity.id
_entity.type
_entity.pdbx_description
1 polymer ?
#
loop_
_entity_poly.entity_id
_entity_poly.type
_entity_poly.pdbx_seq_one_letter_code
_entity_poly.pdbx_strand_id
1 'polypeptide(L)'
;MGQSMREFYVNRKKYDNVITAYKQILIDKVICYPPNRSEALFFEIDYSEHNIVQNHQMAKFLDDVNLPKNMTKIASDFNEIIDLERKLANITVPNEDRRNVSAIYNLRRISDIQTLMPLVNWTRYFHSVAPYVVHDYLKANPEINIADIDFMRRSAQTYSECL
;
A
#
# COMPACT_ATOMS: atom_id res chain seq x y z
N MET A 1 20.69 3.00 11.23
CA MET A 1 19.39 2.46 11.65
C MET A 1 18.32 3.19 10.86
N GLY A 2 17.78 2.55 9.82
CA GLY A 2 16.77 3.15 8.97
C GLY A 2 15.50 3.38 9.77
N GLN A 3 15.02 4.62 9.80
CA GLN A 3 13.73 4.96 10.41
C GLN A 3 12.64 4.19 9.65
N SER A 4 11.75 3.52 10.39
CA SER A 4 10.66 2.77 9.77
C SER A 4 9.75 3.74 9.02
N MET A 5 9.21 3.34 7.85
CA MET A 5 8.18 4.11 7.15
C MET A 5 7.03 4.51 8.10
N ARG A 6 6.73 3.64 9.08
CA ARG A 6 5.79 3.92 10.16
C ARG A 6 6.13 5.17 10.98
N GLU A 7 7.39 5.39 11.33
CA GLU A 7 7.82 6.50 12.19
C GLU A 7 7.53 7.85 11.52
N PHE A 8 7.73 7.95 10.20
CA PHE A 8 7.44 9.15 9.42
C PHE A 8 5.97 9.56 9.54
N TYR A 9 5.03 8.61 9.40
CA TYR A 9 3.60 8.92 9.46
C TYR A 9 3.06 9.11 10.88
N VAL A 10 3.63 8.44 11.87
CA VAL A 10 3.14 8.47 13.27
C VAL A 10 3.62 9.74 14.00
N ASN A 11 4.85 10.21 13.77
CA ASN A 11 5.42 11.33 14.53
C ASN A 11 5.31 12.68 13.82
N ARG A 12 4.10 13.26 13.83
CA ARG A 12 3.79 14.53 13.16
C ARG A 12 4.68 15.68 13.62
N LYS A 13 4.91 15.82 14.93
CA LYS A 13 5.72 16.93 15.47
C LYS A 13 7.13 16.96 14.88
N LYS A 14 7.65 15.79 14.49
CA LYS A 14 9.01 15.64 13.97
C LYS A 14 9.08 15.69 12.44
N TYR A 15 8.04 15.24 11.72
CA TYR A 15 8.11 14.98 10.27
C TYR A 15 7.04 15.67 9.41
N ASP A 16 6.19 16.57 9.96
CA ASP A 16 5.13 17.23 9.18
C ASP A 16 5.67 17.99 7.95
N ASN A 17 6.83 18.64 8.09
CA ASN A 17 7.53 19.29 6.99
C ASN A 17 8.00 18.31 5.91
N VAL A 18 8.49 17.14 6.30
CA VAL A 18 8.91 16.07 5.39
C VAL A 18 7.71 15.51 4.62
N ILE A 19 6.59 15.26 5.31
CA ILE A 19 5.35 14.78 4.69
C ILE A 19 4.80 15.83 3.70
N THR A 20 4.85 17.12 4.08
CA THR A 20 4.41 18.21 3.22
C THR A 20 5.28 18.34 1.97
N ALA A 21 6.61 18.26 2.11
CA ALA A 21 7.54 18.28 0.99
C ALA A 21 7.34 17.06 0.08
N TYR A 22 7.17 15.87 0.67
CA TYR A 22 6.87 14.64 -0.07
C TYR A 22 5.58 14.78 -0.89
N LYS A 23 4.48 15.27 -0.29
CA LYS A 23 3.22 15.54 -0.99
C LYS A 23 3.43 16.45 -2.20
N GLN A 24 4.17 17.55 -2.04
CA GLN A 24 4.42 18.48 -3.13
C GLN A 24 5.20 17.82 -4.27
N ILE A 25 6.21 17.01 -3.95
CA ILE A 25 6.96 16.22 -4.94
C ILE A 25 6.04 15.29 -5.72
N LEU A 26 5.05 14.66 -5.06
CA LEU A 26 4.10 13.77 -5.75
C LEU A 26 3.19 14.53 -6.73
N ILE A 27 2.66 15.66 -6.28
CA ILE A 27 1.81 16.54 -7.12
C ILE A 27 2.61 17.01 -8.33
N ASP A 28 3.83 17.50 -8.13
CA ASP A 28 4.69 18.01 -9.19
C ASP A 28 5.03 16.91 -10.20
N LYS A 29 5.28 15.67 -9.75
CA LYS A 29 5.55 14.53 -10.65
C LYS A 29 4.36 14.16 -11.53
N VAL A 30 3.13 14.26 -11.04
CA VAL A 30 1.92 13.99 -11.83
C VAL A 30 1.66 15.11 -12.84
N ILE A 31 1.87 16.37 -12.43
CA ILE A 31 1.62 17.54 -13.26
C ILE A 31 2.69 17.70 -14.34
N CYS A 32 3.97 17.60 -13.97
CA CYS A 32 5.11 17.89 -14.84
C CYS A 32 5.51 16.70 -15.71
N TYR A 33 4.78 15.58 -15.68
CA TYR A 33 5.02 14.48 -16.61
C TYR A 33 4.69 14.94 -18.04
N PRO A 34 5.68 14.97 -18.96
CA PRO A 34 5.48 15.53 -20.28
C PRO A 34 4.56 14.61 -21.11
N PRO A 35 3.50 15.15 -21.73
CA PRO A 35 2.51 14.37 -22.47
C PRO A 35 3.03 13.79 -23.79
N ASN A 36 4.29 14.08 -24.16
CA ASN A 36 4.87 13.60 -25.41
C ASN A 36 6.37 13.34 -25.30
N ARG A 37 6.72 12.12 -25.73
CA ARG A 37 7.92 11.74 -26.49
C ARG A 37 8.96 10.90 -25.72
N SER A 38 9.19 9.73 -26.30
CA SER A 38 10.41 8.94 -26.25
C SER A 38 11.66 9.80 -26.08
N GLU A 39 12.55 9.40 -25.19
CA GLU A 39 13.85 10.04 -24.89
C GLU A 39 13.79 11.21 -23.89
N ALA A 40 13.74 10.89 -22.60
CA ALA A 40 14.54 11.60 -21.59
C ALA A 40 14.54 10.85 -20.24
N LEU A 41 15.73 10.33 -19.89
CA LEU A 41 16.26 10.13 -18.53
C LEU A 41 15.60 9.00 -17.72
N PHE A 42 16.21 7.82 -17.51
CA PHE A 42 17.63 7.55 -17.22
C PHE A 42 18.22 8.50 -16.15
N PHE A 43 17.43 8.85 -15.14
CA PHE A 43 17.97 9.11 -13.81
C PHE A 43 17.70 7.90 -12.95
N GLU A 44 18.80 7.32 -12.46
CA GLU A 44 18.97 6.23 -11.51
C GLU A 44 17.69 5.78 -10.79
N ILE A 45 17.33 4.52 -11.04
CA ILE A 45 16.47 3.76 -10.14
C ILE A 45 17.27 3.60 -8.84
N ASP A 46 17.18 4.58 -7.95
CA ASP A 46 17.55 4.38 -6.56
C ASP A 46 16.49 3.46 -5.94
N TYR A 47 16.90 2.24 -5.65
CA TYR A 47 16.07 1.15 -5.13
C TYR A 47 15.60 1.39 -3.67
N SER A 48 15.70 2.61 -3.14
CA SER A 48 15.30 2.96 -1.78
C SER A 48 13.85 3.46 -1.66
N GLU A 49 13.21 3.94 -2.73
CA GLU A 49 11.86 4.53 -2.67
C GLU A 49 10.83 3.78 -3.54
N HIS A 50 10.17 2.77 -2.97
CA HIS A 50 8.98 2.13 -3.56
C HIS A 50 7.90 3.14 -4.00
N ASN A 51 7.88 4.31 -3.35
CA ASN A 51 6.93 5.38 -3.63
C ASN A 51 7.19 6.09 -4.97
N ILE A 52 8.45 6.29 -5.38
CA ILE A 52 8.76 6.97 -6.65
C ILE A 52 8.20 6.16 -7.84
N VAL A 53 8.32 4.83 -7.76
CA VAL A 53 7.85 3.91 -8.81
C VAL A 53 6.33 3.97 -8.96
N GLN A 54 5.58 3.97 -7.85
CA GLN A 54 4.12 4.03 -7.88
C GLN A 54 3.60 5.35 -8.48
N ASN A 55 4.22 6.48 -8.16
CA ASN A 55 3.81 7.78 -8.68
C ASN A 55 4.09 7.95 -10.18
N HIS A 56 5.21 7.42 -10.65
CA HIS A 56 5.53 7.38 -12.09
C HIS A 56 4.50 6.57 -12.88
N GLN A 57 4.01 5.47 -12.32
CA GLN A 57 2.95 4.66 -12.94
C GLN A 57 1.62 5.42 -13.00
N MET A 58 1.26 6.18 -11.96
CA MET A 58 0.03 6.98 -11.93
C MET A 58 0.04 8.10 -12.99
N ALA A 59 1.14 8.84 -13.09
CA ALA A 59 1.26 9.93 -14.08
C ALA A 59 1.12 9.41 -15.51
N LYS A 60 1.79 8.27 -15.81
CA LYS A 60 1.65 7.57 -17.10
C LYS A 60 0.24 7.11 -17.36
N PHE A 61 -0.42 6.52 -16.37
CA PHE A 61 -1.79 6.05 -16.51
C PHE A 61 -2.73 7.19 -16.91
N LEU A 62 -2.66 8.35 -16.24
CA LEU A 62 -3.52 9.50 -16.53
C LEU A 62 -3.33 10.04 -17.96
N ASP A 63 -2.10 10.00 -18.46
CA ASP A 63 -1.80 10.37 -19.85
C ASP A 63 -2.31 9.30 -20.84
N ASP A 64 -2.11 8.01 -20.55
CA ASP A 64 -2.58 6.89 -21.37
C ASP A 64 -4.12 6.90 -21.51
N VAL A 65 -4.84 7.35 -20.47
CA VAL A 65 -6.31 7.46 -20.50
C VAL A 65 -6.82 8.85 -20.94
N ASN A 66 -5.94 9.76 -21.37
CA ASN A 66 -6.24 11.13 -21.81
C ASN A 66 -7.16 11.89 -20.83
N LEU A 67 -6.95 11.71 -19.52
CA LEU A 67 -7.74 12.37 -18.49
C LEU A 67 -7.21 13.79 -18.22
N PRO A 68 -8.09 14.80 -18.06
CA PRO A 68 -7.66 16.14 -17.74
C PRO A 68 -7.04 16.19 -16.33
N LYS A 69 -5.84 16.76 -16.22
CA LYS A 69 -5.12 16.95 -14.95
C LYS A 69 -5.75 18.09 -14.15
N ASN A 70 -6.71 17.78 -13.28
CA ASN A 70 -7.29 18.74 -12.35
C ASN A 70 -6.43 18.83 -11.07
N MET A 71 -5.70 19.92 -10.90
CA MET A 71 -4.76 20.10 -9.79
C MET A 71 -5.43 20.06 -8.40
N THR A 72 -6.62 20.63 -8.27
CA THR A 72 -7.36 20.60 -6.99
C THR A 72 -7.75 19.18 -6.62
N LYS A 73 -8.20 18.39 -7.61
CA LYS A 73 -8.52 16.98 -7.39
C LYS A 73 -7.27 16.17 -7.06
N ILE A 74 -6.19 16.33 -7.81
CA ILE A 74 -4.90 15.64 -7.57
C ILE A 74 -4.39 15.94 -6.15
N ALA A 75 -4.41 17.20 -5.72
CA ALA A 75 -3.98 17.58 -4.39
C ALA A 75 -4.88 17.01 -3.28
N SER A 76 -6.20 16.89 -3.53
CA SER A 76 -7.14 16.21 -2.64
C SER A 76 -6.85 14.72 -2.54
N ASP A 77 -6.63 14.06 -3.68
CA ASP A 77 -6.38 12.62 -3.74
C ASP A 77 -5.09 12.25 -3.02
N PHE A 78 -4.04 13.06 -3.16
CA PHE A 78 -2.83 12.87 -2.38
C PHE A 78 -3.00 13.11 -0.87
N ASN A 79 -3.92 13.99 -0.45
CA ASN A 79 -4.26 14.09 0.98
C ASN A 79 -4.93 12.80 1.46
N GLU A 80 -5.89 12.28 0.70
CA GLU A 80 -6.61 11.05 1.04
C GLU A 80 -5.66 9.83 1.10
N ILE A 81 -4.70 9.74 0.15
CA ILE A 81 -3.65 8.71 0.15
C ILE A 81 -2.76 8.83 1.40
N ILE A 82 -2.27 10.03 1.74
CA ILE A 82 -1.42 10.22 2.93
C ILE A 82 -2.17 9.89 4.21
N ASP A 83 -3.46 10.24 4.30
CA ASP A 83 -4.28 9.92 5.46
C ASP A 83 -4.56 8.42 5.57
N LEU A 84 -4.77 7.74 4.45
CA LEU A 84 -4.87 6.28 4.36
C LEU A 84 -3.57 5.61 4.84
N GLU A 85 -2.42 6.03 4.29
CA GLU A 85 -1.10 5.52 4.67
C GLU A 85 -0.82 5.72 6.16
N ARG A 86 -1.27 6.86 6.72
CA ARG A 86 -1.17 7.13 8.16
C ARG A 86 -2.01 6.17 8.99
N LYS A 87 -3.27 5.94 8.61
CA LYS A 87 -4.15 4.97 9.29
C LYS A 87 -3.51 3.58 9.29
N LEU A 88 -2.96 3.16 8.15
CA LEU A 88 -2.22 1.90 8.00
C LEU A 88 -0.96 1.85 8.87
N ALA A 89 -0.16 2.91 8.89
CA ALA A 89 1.04 2.99 9.71
C ALA A 89 0.73 2.84 11.22
N ASN A 90 -0.36 3.46 11.69
CA ASN A 90 -0.77 3.38 13.09
C ASN A 90 -1.08 1.93 13.54
N ILE A 91 -1.76 1.16 12.69
CA ILE A 91 -2.14 -0.23 12.99
C ILE A 91 -1.04 -1.25 12.70
N THR A 92 0.06 -0.82 12.07
CA THR A 92 1.19 -1.69 11.76
C THR A 92 2.08 -1.86 12.99
N VAL A 93 2.57 -3.08 13.20
CA VAL A 93 3.49 -3.42 14.31
C VAL A 93 4.85 -2.71 14.11
N PRO A 94 5.43 -2.10 15.16
CA PRO A 94 6.78 -1.52 15.12
C PRO A 94 7.84 -2.53 14.69
N ASN A 95 8.91 -2.06 14.04
CA ASN A 95 9.93 -2.94 13.46
C ASN A 95 10.63 -3.82 14.51
N GLU A 96 10.73 -3.32 15.75
CA GLU A 96 11.33 -3.98 16.90
C GLU A 96 10.54 -5.24 17.28
N ASP A 97 9.21 -5.15 17.24
CA ASP A 97 8.30 -6.23 17.62
C ASP A 97 8.05 -7.22 16.47
N ARG A 98 8.32 -6.84 15.22
CA ARG A 98 8.20 -7.69 14.02
C ARG A 98 9.12 -8.92 14.01
N ARG A 99 10.09 -9.01 14.93
CA ARG A 99 11.05 -10.13 15.02
C ARG A 99 10.64 -11.20 16.03
N ASN A 100 9.48 -11.07 16.68
CA ASN A 100 8.98 -12.09 17.58
C ASN A 100 8.51 -13.32 16.80
N VAL A 101 9.42 -14.26 16.53
CA VAL A 101 9.21 -15.45 15.68
C VAL A 101 8.00 -16.27 16.16
N SER A 102 7.80 -16.38 17.47
CA SER A 102 6.66 -17.11 18.06
C SER A 102 5.30 -16.44 17.75
N ALA A 103 5.28 -15.11 17.54
CA ALA A 103 4.06 -14.37 17.19
C ALA A 103 3.71 -14.43 15.69
N ILE A 104 4.66 -14.82 14.83
CA ILE A 104 4.51 -14.86 13.36
C ILE A 104 4.00 -16.22 12.87
N TYR A 105 4.04 -17.25 13.72
CA TYR A 105 3.53 -18.58 13.39
C TYR A 105 2.07 -18.75 13.84
N ASN A 106 1.14 -18.34 12.98
CA ASN A 106 -0.28 -18.52 13.19
C ASN A 106 -0.88 -19.38 12.08
N LEU A 107 -0.86 -20.70 12.30
CA LEU A 107 -1.47 -21.66 11.39
C LEU A 107 -3.00 -21.55 11.46
N ARG A 108 -3.64 -21.31 10.32
CA ARG A 108 -5.09 -21.17 10.16
C ARG A 108 -5.53 -21.83 8.86
N ARG A 109 -6.81 -22.17 8.75
CA ARG A 109 -7.35 -22.56 7.45
C ARG A 109 -7.49 -21.31 6.57
N ILE A 110 -7.28 -21.45 5.27
CA ILE A 110 -7.43 -20.31 4.35
C ILE A 110 -8.83 -19.68 4.41
N SER A 111 -9.85 -20.49 4.72
CA SER A 111 -11.22 -20.00 4.96
C SER A 111 -11.32 -18.99 6.11
N ASP A 112 -10.44 -19.10 7.11
CA ASP A 112 -10.48 -18.24 8.31
C ASP A 112 -10.12 -16.78 7.99
N ILE A 113 -9.40 -16.55 6.89
CA ILE A 113 -9.06 -15.19 6.44
C ILE A 113 -10.33 -14.36 6.20
N GLN A 114 -11.40 -14.98 5.66
CA GLN A 114 -12.64 -14.28 5.39
C GLN A 114 -13.28 -13.73 6.68
N THR A 115 -13.15 -14.45 7.79
CA THR A 115 -13.61 -14.00 9.11
C THR A 115 -12.72 -12.91 9.69
N LEU A 116 -11.41 -12.97 9.45
CA LEU A 116 -10.44 -11.99 9.95
C LEU A 116 -10.52 -10.64 9.23
N MET A 117 -10.78 -10.65 7.92
CA MET A 117 -10.88 -9.44 7.10
C MET A 117 -12.00 -9.58 6.05
N PRO A 118 -13.27 -9.35 6.43
CA PRO A 118 -14.42 -9.63 5.58
C PRO A 118 -14.56 -8.68 4.37
N LEU A 119 -13.79 -7.60 4.33
CA LEU A 119 -13.86 -6.55 3.31
C LEU A 119 -13.34 -6.99 1.94
N VAL A 120 -12.60 -8.10 1.89
CA VAL A 120 -12.04 -8.66 0.66
C VAL A 120 -12.70 -10.00 0.39
N ASN A 121 -13.06 -10.25 -0.87
CA ASN A 121 -13.42 -11.59 -1.31
C ASN A 121 -12.12 -12.38 -1.56
N TRP A 122 -11.63 -13.05 -0.51
CA TRP A 122 -10.32 -13.71 -0.53
C TRP A 122 -10.26 -14.86 -1.52
N THR A 123 -11.34 -15.62 -1.68
CA THR A 123 -11.43 -16.68 -2.69
C THR A 123 -11.20 -16.11 -4.09
N ARG A 124 -11.95 -15.05 -4.46
CA ARG A 124 -11.77 -14.38 -5.75
C ARG A 124 -10.36 -13.82 -5.91
N TYR A 125 -9.83 -13.19 -4.87
CA TYR A 125 -8.47 -12.63 -4.89
C TYR A 125 -7.44 -13.72 -5.20
N PHE A 126 -7.41 -14.81 -4.42
CA PHE A 126 -6.45 -15.89 -4.62
C PHE A 126 -6.59 -16.55 -6.00
N HIS A 127 -7.81 -16.77 -6.50
CA HIS A 127 -7.99 -17.28 -7.87
C HIS A 127 -7.50 -16.32 -8.96
N SER A 128 -7.54 -15.01 -8.72
CA SER A 128 -7.10 -14.00 -9.71
C SER A 128 -5.59 -13.84 -9.78
N VAL A 129 -4.87 -14.06 -8.67
CA VAL A 129 -3.41 -13.85 -8.61
C VAL A 129 -2.61 -15.15 -8.65
N ALA A 130 -3.21 -16.27 -8.26
CA ALA A 130 -2.52 -17.55 -8.20
C ALA A 130 -2.61 -18.30 -9.55
N PRO A 131 -1.54 -19.00 -9.97
CA PRO A 131 -1.56 -19.84 -11.16
C PRO A 131 -2.69 -20.88 -11.09
N TYR A 132 -3.29 -21.20 -12.23
CA TYR A 132 -4.41 -22.16 -12.30
C TYR A 132 -4.11 -23.50 -11.62
N VAL A 133 -2.87 -24.00 -11.72
CA VAL A 133 -2.44 -25.29 -11.15
C VAL A 133 -2.63 -25.39 -9.63
N VAL A 134 -2.70 -24.28 -8.89
CA VAL A 134 -2.90 -24.30 -7.43
C VAL A 134 -4.35 -24.07 -7.02
N HIS A 135 -5.28 -23.91 -7.96
CA HIS A 135 -6.68 -23.60 -7.64
C HIS A 135 -7.37 -24.73 -6.88
N ASP A 136 -7.12 -26.00 -7.24
CA ASP A 136 -7.65 -27.15 -6.51
C ASP A 136 -7.09 -27.25 -5.09
N TYR A 137 -5.80 -26.91 -4.92
CA TYR A 137 -5.18 -26.83 -3.59
C TYR A 137 -5.85 -25.75 -2.73
N LEU A 138 -6.06 -24.55 -3.26
CA LEU A 138 -6.73 -23.46 -2.54
C LEU A 138 -8.18 -23.83 -2.18
N LYS A 139 -8.89 -24.49 -3.09
CA LYS A 139 -10.27 -24.96 -2.88
C LYS A 139 -10.37 -26.06 -1.80
N ALA A 140 -9.32 -26.85 -1.60
CA ALA A 140 -9.26 -27.89 -0.56
C ALA A 140 -9.17 -27.32 0.88
N ASN A 141 -9.20 -26.00 1.04
CA ASN A 141 -9.13 -25.28 2.32
C ASN A 141 -7.89 -25.64 3.18
N PRO A 142 -6.68 -25.44 2.64
CA PRO A 142 -5.43 -25.81 3.29
C PRO A 142 -5.14 -24.96 4.52
N GLU A 143 -4.23 -25.45 5.35
CA GLU A 143 -3.61 -24.67 6.41
C GLU A 143 -2.52 -23.75 5.84
N ILE A 144 -2.55 -22.50 6.26
CA ILE A 144 -1.60 -21.46 5.87
C ILE A 144 -1.13 -20.72 7.11
N ASN A 145 0.09 -20.20 7.05
CA ASN A 145 0.59 -19.32 8.10
C ASN A 145 0.15 -17.87 7.83
N ILE A 146 -0.59 -17.27 8.76
CA ILE A 146 -0.93 -15.85 8.73
C ILE A 146 0.06 -15.10 9.63
N ALA A 147 1.00 -14.38 9.01
CA ALA A 147 2.12 -13.76 9.71
C ALA A 147 1.68 -12.68 10.73
N ASP A 148 0.65 -11.90 10.44
CA ASP A 148 0.17 -10.83 11.31
C ASP A 148 -1.37 -10.82 11.38
N ILE A 149 -1.93 -11.69 12.22
CA ILE A 149 -3.38 -11.80 12.40
C ILE A 149 -3.97 -10.50 12.96
N ASP A 150 -3.26 -9.83 13.86
CA ASP A 150 -3.82 -8.63 14.48
C ASP A 150 -3.82 -7.44 13.53
N PHE A 151 -2.85 -7.35 12.61
CA PHE A 151 -2.92 -6.41 11.49
C PHE A 151 -4.16 -6.65 10.62
N MET A 152 -4.48 -7.90 10.29
CA MET A 152 -5.67 -8.23 9.50
C MET A 152 -6.95 -7.75 10.21
N ARG A 153 -7.07 -8.02 11.52
CA ARG A 153 -8.21 -7.57 12.33
C ARG A 153 -8.30 -6.04 12.43
N ARG A 154 -7.19 -5.38 12.76
CA ARG A 154 -7.14 -3.91 12.87
C ARG A 154 -7.41 -3.23 11.53
N SER A 155 -6.95 -3.83 10.43
CA SER A 155 -7.24 -3.35 9.07
C SER A 155 -8.73 -3.44 8.80
N ALA A 156 -9.34 -4.59 9.04
CA ALA A 156 -10.78 -4.79 8.87
C ALA A 156 -11.62 -3.76 9.65
N GLN A 157 -11.24 -3.49 10.90
CA GLN A 157 -11.89 -2.47 11.75
C GLN A 157 -11.71 -1.06 11.16
N THR A 158 -10.47 -0.65 10.90
CA THR A 158 -10.12 0.67 10.35
C THR A 158 -10.89 0.98 9.06
N TYR A 159 -11.03 -0.01 8.19
CA TYR A 159 -11.69 0.16 6.89
C TYR A 159 -13.21 0.03 6.97
N SER A 160 -13.76 -0.68 7.95
CA SER A 160 -15.20 -0.71 8.18
C SER A 160 -15.79 0.64 8.58
N GLU A 161 -14.97 1.55 9.15
CA GLU A 161 -15.36 2.92 9.47
C GLU A 161 -15.40 3.86 8.25
N CYS A 162 -14.85 3.43 7.11
CA CYS A 162 -14.76 4.23 5.89
C CYS A 162 -15.83 3.86 4.83
N LEU A 163 -16.64 2.82 5.07
CA LEU A 163 -17.72 2.34 4.20
C LEU A 163 -19.09 2.68 4.80
#